data_AF-A0AB35UC92-F1
#
_entry.id   AF-A0AB35UC92-F1
#
_cell.length_a   1.000
_cell.length_b   1.000
_cell.length_c   1.000
_cell.angle_alpha   90.00
_cell.angle_beta   90.00
_cell.angle_gamma   90.00
#
_symmetry.space_group_name_H-M   'P 1'
#
loop_
_entity.id
_entity.type
_entity.pdbx_description
1 polymer ?
#
loop_
_entity_poly.entity_id
_entity_poly.type
_entity_poly.pdbx_seq_one_letter_code
_entity_poly.pdbx_strand_id
1 'polypeptide(L)'
;MENILIQGRWTPVVLACAHLNHDPSDSALHQLAALCQRCHMIYDGPEHRRRRWMNAHYRRALGDLFHGPYPMHGADWITPTPISMLDDSRSLYAQIR
;
A
#
# COMPACT_ATOMS: atom_id res chain seq x y z
N MET A 1 -19.39 35.76 18.36
CA MET A 1 -18.69 34.67 17.65
C MET A 1 -17.66 34.11 18.60
N GLU A 2 -17.90 32.92 19.13
CA GLU A 2 -16.93 32.24 20.00
C GLU A 2 -15.64 31.96 19.22
N ASN A 3 -14.50 32.23 19.85
CA ASN A 3 -13.20 32.10 19.22
C ASN A 3 -12.78 30.61 19.25
N ILE A 4 -13.25 29.88 18.25
CA ILE A 4 -12.99 28.44 18.07
C ILE A 4 -11.49 28.09 18.07
N LEU A 5 -10.62 29.05 17.73
CA LEU A 5 -9.16 28.91 17.75
C LEU A 5 -8.61 28.76 19.18
N ILE A 6 -9.27 29.35 20.18
CA ILE A 6 -8.82 29.39 21.58
C ILE A 6 -9.46 28.29 22.43
N GLN A 7 -10.72 27.94 22.15
CA GLN A 7 -11.51 27.04 23.00
C GLN A 7 -11.55 25.58 22.52
N GLY A 8 -11.08 25.30 21.29
CA GLY A 8 -11.10 23.95 20.71
C GLY A 8 -9.90 23.07 21.11
N ARG A 9 -10.09 21.74 21.06
CA ARG A 9 -8.97 20.77 21.15
C ARG A 9 -8.37 20.56 19.77
N TRP A 10 -7.08 20.89 19.63
CA TRP A 10 -6.32 20.69 18.39
C TRP A 10 -5.55 19.38 18.42
N THR A 11 -5.48 18.70 17.28
CA THR A 11 -4.59 17.54 17.08
C THR A 11 -3.60 17.89 15.97
N PRO A 12 -2.28 17.80 16.21
CA PRO A 12 -1.29 18.07 15.17
C PRO A 12 -1.44 17.05 14.04
N VAL A 13 -1.34 17.52 12.80
CA VAL A 13 -1.38 16.68 11.60
C VAL A 13 0.01 16.66 10.99
N VAL A 14 0.60 15.46 10.90
CA VAL A 14 1.88 15.25 10.21
C VAL A 14 1.60 14.87 8.76
N LEU A 15 2.25 15.59 7.84
CA LEU A 15 2.31 15.25 6.43
C LEU A 15 3.55 14.40 6.15
N ALA A 16 3.39 13.33 5.38
CA ALA A 16 4.46 12.44 4.95
C ALA A 16 4.43 12.29 3.42
N CYS A 17 5.60 12.01 2.84
CA CYS A 17 5.72 11.65 1.42
C CYS A 17 5.25 10.21 1.22
N ALA A 18 4.38 9.99 0.24
CA ALA A 18 3.85 8.69 -0.15
C ALA A 18 4.18 8.40 -1.62
N HIS A 19 4.67 7.19 -1.90
CA HIS A 19 4.85 6.70 -3.27
C HIS A 19 3.51 6.12 -3.76
N LEU A 20 2.88 6.74 -4.75
CA LEU A 20 1.55 6.32 -5.22
C LEU A 20 1.58 4.94 -5.91
N ASN A 21 2.72 4.45 -6.40
CA ASN A 21 2.89 3.11 -6.94
C ASN A 21 3.41 2.12 -5.89
N HIS A 22 3.60 2.57 -4.64
CA HIS A 22 4.22 1.83 -3.55
C HIS A 22 5.65 1.31 -3.84
N ASP A 23 6.32 1.84 -4.88
CA ASP A 23 7.72 1.58 -5.18
C ASP A 23 8.60 2.71 -4.62
N PRO A 24 9.39 2.45 -3.56
CA PRO A 24 10.27 3.46 -2.97
C PRO A 24 11.45 3.86 -3.88
N SER A 25 11.70 3.13 -4.97
CA SER A 25 12.76 3.44 -5.94
C SER A 25 12.32 4.48 -6.97
N ASP A 26 11.01 4.67 -7.17
CA ASP A 26 10.48 5.61 -8.16
C ASP A 26 10.22 6.99 -7.53
N SER A 27 11.23 7.86 -7.62
CA SER A 27 11.17 9.24 -7.13
C SER A 27 10.62 10.23 -8.17
N ALA A 28 9.93 9.78 -9.22
CA ALA A 28 9.34 10.69 -10.19
C ALA A 28 8.28 11.60 -9.54
N LEU A 29 8.27 12.89 -9.87
CA LEU A 29 7.39 13.87 -9.21
C LEU A 29 5.90 13.51 -9.28
N HIS A 30 5.45 12.92 -10.38
CA HIS A 30 4.05 12.49 -10.56
C HIS A 30 3.69 11.24 -9.74
N GLN A 31 4.71 10.56 -9.21
CA GLN A 31 4.57 9.35 -8.43
C GLN A 31 4.54 9.62 -6.92
N LEU A 32 4.85 10.84 -6.49
CA LEU A 32 4.92 11.24 -5.09
C LEU A 32 3.73 12.12 -4.70
N ALA A 33 3.21 11.91 -3.49
CA ALA A 33 2.19 12.77 -2.89
C ALA A 33 2.50 13.09 -1.43
N ALA A 34 2.15 14.30 -0.99
CA ALA A 34 2.15 14.64 0.43
C ALA A 34 0.79 14.27 1.04
N LEU A 35 0.77 13.25 1.90
CA LEU A 35 -0.45 12.77 2.56
C LEU A 35 -0.37 12.98 4.07
N CYS A 36 -1.50 13.32 4.70
CA CYS A 36 -1.57 13.30 6.16
C CYS A 36 -1.52 11.88 6.70
N GLN A 37 -1.15 11.71 7.98
CA GLN A 37 -1.05 10.39 8.64
C GLN A 37 -2.27 9.49 8.37
N ARG A 38 -3.50 10.01 8.47
CA ARG A 38 -4.72 9.22 8.23
C ARG A 38 -4.84 8.79 6.77
N CYS A 39 -4.68 9.72 5.83
CA CYS A 39 -4.79 9.43 4.40
C CYS A 39 -3.71 8.48 3.94
N HIS A 40 -2.48 8.64 4.44
CA HIS A 40 -1.36 7.75 4.14
C HIS A 40 -1.64 6.31 4.59
N MET A 41 -2.12 6.12 5.82
CA MET A 41 -2.48 4.80 6.36
C MET A 41 -3.62 4.12 5.59
N ILE A 42 -4.61 4.90 5.13
CA ILE A 42 -5.71 4.38 4.30
C ILE A 42 -5.17 3.96 2.93
N TYR A 43 -4.33 4.80 2.31
CA TYR A 43 -3.73 4.55 1.01
C TYR A 43 -2.89 3.27 0.99
N ASP A 44 -1.99 3.11 1.97
CA ASP A 44 -1.11 1.94 2.09
C ASP A 44 -1.81 0.70 2.64
N GLY A 45 -3.06 0.82 3.12
CA GLY A 45 -3.79 -0.26 3.77
C GLY A 45 -3.83 -1.58 2.96
N PRO A 46 -4.19 -1.56 1.67
CA PRO A 46 -4.14 -2.74 0.81
C PRO A 46 -2.73 -3.34 0.68
N GLU A 47 -1.72 -2.51 0.43
CA GLU A 47 -0.32 -2.95 0.28
C GLU A 47 0.22 -3.56 1.58
N HIS A 48 -0.06 -2.95 2.73
CA HIS A 48 0.28 -3.49 4.03
C HIS A 48 -0.41 -4.84 4.32
N ARG A 49 -1.65 -5.05 3.85
CA ARG A 49 -2.31 -6.37 3.98
C ARG A 49 -1.60 -7.40 3.11
N ARG A 50 -1.31 -7.06 1.86
CA ARG A 50 -0.57 -7.92 0.90
C ARG A 50 0.78 -8.34 1.47
N ARG A 51 1.62 -7.39 1.91
CA ARG A 51 2.93 -7.67 2.52
C ARG A 51 2.83 -8.52 3.78
N ARG A 52 1.86 -8.24 4.67
CA ARG A 52 1.64 -9.06 5.88
C ARG A 52 1.26 -10.50 5.54
N TRP A 53 0.38 -10.68 4.56
CA TRP A 53 0.00 -12.00 4.07
C TRP A 53 1.23 -12.75 3.53
N MET A 54 2.00 -12.14 2.62
CA MET A 54 3.18 -12.78 2.02
C MET A 54 4.20 -13.17 3.08
N ASN A 55 4.54 -12.26 3.99
CA ASN A 55 5.47 -12.51 5.09
C ASN A 55 5.04 -13.66 6.00
N ALA A 56 3.73 -13.87 6.20
CA ALA A 56 3.22 -14.98 6.99
C ALA A 56 3.32 -16.32 6.24
N HIS A 57 3.08 -16.32 4.93
CA HIS A 57 3.06 -17.53 4.10
C HIS A 57 4.46 -18.00 3.68
N TYR A 58 5.36 -17.08 3.34
CA TYR A 58 6.72 -17.42 2.88
C TYR A 58 7.56 -18.09 3.97
N ARG A 59 7.25 -17.85 5.25
CA ARG A 59 7.91 -18.52 6.37
C ARG A 59 7.45 -19.95 6.60
N ARG A 60 6.31 -20.35 6.03
CA ARG A 60 5.63 -21.62 6.34
C ARG A 60 5.75 -22.65 5.23
N ALA A 61 5.90 -22.21 3.98
CA ALA A 61 5.93 -23.09 2.83
C ALA A 61 6.81 -22.51 1.72
N LEU A 62 7.29 -23.40 0.84
CA LEU A 62 8.00 -23.02 -0.39
C LEU A 62 7.07 -22.48 -1.48
N GLY A 63 5.75 -22.59 -1.31
CA GLY A 63 4.74 -22.22 -2.29
C GLY A 63 3.33 -22.50 -1.82
N ASP A 64 2.37 -22.23 -2.70
CA ASP A 64 0.97 -22.58 -2.55
C ASP A 64 0.57 -23.67 -3.54
N LEU A 65 -0.38 -24.54 -3.15
CA LEU A 65 -0.84 -25.65 -4.00
C LEU A 65 -1.45 -25.16 -5.32
N PHE A 66 -2.17 -24.02 -5.29
CA PHE A 66 -2.85 -23.47 -6.47
C PHE A 66 -1.98 -22.46 -7.22
N HIS A 67 -1.04 -21.80 -6.53
CA HIS A 67 -0.26 -20.69 -7.10
C HIS A 67 1.23 -21.00 -7.33
N GLY A 68 1.69 -22.20 -6.99
CA GLY A 68 3.06 -22.63 -7.22
C GLY A 68 4.06 -22.06 -6.21
N PRO A 69 5.37 -22.16 -6.49
CA PRO A 69 6.41 -21.74 -5.55
C PRO A 69 6.37 -20.24 -5.28
N TYR A 70 6.59 -19.85 -4.03
CA TYR A 70 6.79 -18.46 -3.66
C TYR A 70 8.18 -17.99 -4.12
N PRO A 71 8.32 -16.71 -4.55
CA PRO A 71 9.62 -16.15 -4.85
C PRO A 71 10.52 -16.16 -3.61
N MET A 72 11.83 -16.28 -3.84
CA MET A 72 12.82 -16.28 -2.77
C MET A 72 12.69 -15.04 -1.89
N HIS A 73 12.71 -15.24 -0.56
CA HIS A 73 12.58 -14.18 0.44
C HIS A 73 13.64 -13.08 0.20
N GLY A 74 13.22 -11.82 0.03
CA GLY A 74 14.12 -10.69 -0.28
C GLY A 74 14.10 -10.21 -1.74
N ALA A 75 13.47 -10.96 -2.66
CA ALA A 75 13.17 -10.51 -4.03
C ALA A 75 11.74 -9.96 -4.17
N ASP A 76 10.97 -9.95 -3.08
CA ASP A 76 9.53 -9.66 -3.00
C ASP A 76 9.13 -8.20 -3.25
N TRP A 77 10.10 -7.28 -3.19
CA TRP A 77 9.90 -5.88 -3.56
C TRP A 77 10.08 -5.62 -5.06
N ILE A 78 10.81 -6.50 -5.76
CA ILE A 78 10.99 -6.47 -7.24
C ILE A 78 9.90 -7.31 -7.89
N THR A 79 9.49 -8.40 -7.24
CA THR A 79 8.53 -9.33 -7.82
C THR A 79 7.14 -8.73 -7.74
N PRO A 80 6.46 -8.46 -8.88
CA PRO A 80 5.07 -8.01 -8.85
C PRO A 80 4.24 -9.03 -8.08
N THR A 81 3.18 -8.53 -7.43
CA THR A 81 2.24 -9.43 -6.77
C THR A 81 1.80 -10.48 -7.77
N PRO A 82 1.85 -11.79 -7.44
CA PRO A 82 1.31 -12.80 -8.33
C PRO A 82 -0.11 -12.40 -8.73
N ILE A 83 -0.47 -12.56 -10.00
CA ILE A 83 -1.77 -12.18 -10.57
C ILE A 83 -2.93 -12.73 -9.72
N SER A 84 -2.71 -13.89 -9.09
CA SER A 84 -3.67 -14.55 -8.20
C SER A 84 -3.95 -13.87 -6.86
N MET A 85 -3.17 -12.85 -6.49
CA MET A 85 -3.35 -12.08 -5.24
C MET A 85 -3.82 -10.65 -5.49
N LEU A 86 -4.05 -10.29 -6.76
CA LEU A 86 -4.74 -9.06 -7.11
C LEU A 86 -6.24 -9.32 -6.87
N ASP A 87 -6.83 -8.60 -5.92
CA ASP A 87 -8.28 -8.59 -5.74
C ASP A 87 -8.91 -8.09 -7.05
N ASP A 88 -9.73 -8.94 -7.68
CA ASP A 88 -10.35 -8.78 -9.01
C ASP A 88 -11.36 -7.60 -9.09
N SER A 89 -11.32 -6.67 -8.12
CA SER A 89 -12.22 -5.52 -8.05
C SER A 89 -11.71 -4.28 -8.80
N ARG A 90 -10.40 -4.23 -9.15
CA ARG A 90 -9.84 -3.13 -9.96
C ARG A 90 -9.83 -3.39 -11.46
N SER A 91 -10.12 -4.62 -11.90
CA SER A 91 -10.25 -4.96 -13.32
C SER A 91 -11.41 -4.20 -14.00
N LEU A 92 -12.46 -3.88 -13.24
CA LEU A 92 -13.66 -3.21 -13.76
C LEU A 92 -13.50 -1.71 -14.10
N TYR A 93 -12.43 -1.04 -13.67
CA TYR A 93 -12.20 0.39 -13.98
C TYR A 93 -11.16 0.62 -15.08
N ALA A 94 -10.49 -0.42 -15.57
CA ALA A 94 -9.47 -0.30 -16.62
C ALA A 94 -9.99 -0.54 -18.04
N GLN A 95 -11.27 -0.89 -18.21
CA GLN A 95 -11.87 -1.29 -19.50
C GLN A 95 -12.97 -0.34 -20.03
N ILE A 96 -13.07 0.89 -19.54
CA ILE A 96 -13.85 1.93 -20.22
C ILE A 96 -12.88 2.94 -20.87
N ARG A 97 -12.37 2.55 -22.03
CA ARG A 97 -12.03 3.43 -23.16
C ARG A 97 -12.29 2.69 -24.46
#